data_AF-A0A409YTV5-F1
#
_entry.id   AF-A0A409YTV5-F1
#
_cell.length_a   1.000
_cell.length_b   1.000
_cell.length_c   1.000
_cell.angle_alpha   90.00
_cell.angle_beta   90.00
_cell.angle_gamma   90.00
#
_symmetry.space_group_name_H-M   'P 1'
#
loop_
_entity.id
_entity.type
_entity.pdbx_description
1 polymer ?
#
loop_
_entity_poly.entity_id
_entity_poly.type
_entity_poly.pdbx_seq_one_letter_code
_entity_poly.pdbx_strand_id
1 'polypeptide(L)'
;MARDKPLPVFPGSMSSSSKRRKPARGPSRSDRSENKKSMFTQPATTRSFPPAPSRIHESEAGPSFVPSHRKLQSLSSGLRPSRLENYSKADFHPAEPGEYIPDNRDASNASQPVEYAHMKKEVATLKEEVQDLKKLSRTYIKKYDETKSELAAVLSMLQDKEVELAVMQERSTTNIELLSSIETSIQCQICMELPQNPFSLSPCGHILCLSCLREWFRKAPPTLDSMDMDPEELSDPHFVLMRTKSCPSCRAVVRYRPAPVFMIKAVVSALKKSKPPLPGHLELPVEEDATDYDKNNPWKGIFPSSDEESMDDASEGSAEDFALNTYYSEDDEDLQEELFRMYNRHGAEVPPTMYADSTSDSDNANGSARDYDDEAQSALDDDERNGNHVFLGDSEEEELDYVLPRWTPPTVEIDARSYDISEMNPVHIKLLQRGCTWEMLQNYDISYSHRLGIIVSLHSLDQLYASDDDNDGDSQVDGMNRVFLGWNITLERHDLDGESYMSKVLEDMKENPARWILRPRRGVRGAVDARQLVPADEVIEYQSTDTEVWLDAEPEDL
;
A
#
# COMPACT_ATOMS: atom_id res chain seq x y z
N MET A 1 42.90 -49.05 -23.99
CA MET A 1 43.84 -47.99 -24.37
C MET A 1 43.04 -46.69 -24.41
N ALA A 2 42.59 -46.13 -23.30
CA ALA A 2 43.34 -45.39 -22.27
C ALA A 2 44.07 -44.16 -22.85
N ARG A 3 43.50 -42.97 -22.63
CA ARG A 3 44.22 -41.74 -22.23
C ARG A 3 43.23 -40.63 -21.84
N ASP A 4 43.04 -40.53 -20.54
CA ASP A 4 42.40 -39.42 -19.82
C ASP A 4 43.25 -38.15 -19.91
N LYS A 5 42.59 -37.00 -19.95
CA LYS A 5 43.17 -35.66 -19.80
C LYS A 5 42.98 -35.18 -18.35
N PRO A 6 43.97 -34.53 -17.72
CA PRO A 6 43.85 -34.06 -16.34
C PRO A 6 43.21 -32.66 -16.25
N LEU A 7 42.43 -32.46 -15.18
CA LEU A 7 41.89 -31.18 -14.72
C LEU A 7 42.95 -30.37 -13.94
N PRO A 8 42.83 -29.03 -13.86
CA PRO A 8 43.75 -28.18 -13.13
C PRO A 8 43.50 -28.16 -11.62
N VAL A 9 44.60 -27.92 -10.91
CA VAL A 9 44.80 -27.92 -9.46
C VAL A 9 44.42 -26.56 -8.86
N PHE A 10 43.60 -26.54 -7.80
CA PHE A 10 43.43 -25.39 -6.91
C PHE A 10 44.35 -25.52 -5.68
N PRO A 11 45.01 -24.44 -5.23
CA PRO A 11 45.80 -24.46 -4.00
C PRO A 11 44.90 -24.31 -2.77
N GLY A 12 45.22 -25.09 -1.73
CA GLY A 12 44.49 -25.16 -0.48
C GLY A 12 44.75 -24.00 0.47
N SER A 13 43.78 -23.80 1.37
CA SER A 13 43.88 -23.01 2.59
C SER A 13 43.48 -23.88 3.77
N MET A 14 44.26 -23.77 4.84
CA MET A 14 44.35 -24.72 5.94
C MET A 14 43.21 -24.60 6.96
N SER A 15 42.97 -25.75 7.58
CA SER A 15 42.19 -26.03 8.78
C SER A 15 42.36 -25.04 9.95
N SER A 16 41.25 -24.70 10.61
CA SER A 16 41.24 -24.60 12.08
C SER A 16 40.01 -25.33 12.64
N SER A 17 40.29 -26.29 13.51
CA SER A 17 39.32 -27.20 14.10
C SER A 17 38.80 -26.65 15.43
N SER A 18 37.50 -26.40 15.56
CA SER A 18 36.86 -26.19 16.85
C SER A 18 35.71 -27.18 17.05
N LYS A 19 35.99 -28.18 17.89
CA LYS A 19 35.06 -29.19 18.38
C LYS A 19 33.92 -28.52 19.16
N ARG A 20 32.66 -28.72 18.77
CA ARG A 20 31.52 -28.52 19.69
C ARG A 20 30.53 -29.66 19.62
N ARG A 21 30.05 -30.02 20.80
CA ARG A 21 29.45 -31.29 21.23
C ARG A 21 28.01 -31.47 20.70
N LYS A 22 27.69 -32.70 20.32
CA LYS A 22 26.32 -33.23 20.19
C LYS A 22 25.61 -33.26 21.55
N PRO A 23 24.27 -33.14 21.57
CA PRO A 23 23.48 -33.92 22.52
C PRO A 23 22.45 -34.84 21.85
N ALA A 24 22.41 -36.01 22.47
CA ALA A 24 21.49 -37.15 22.49
C ALA A 24 20.13 -37.10 21.75
N ARG A 25 19.90 -38.23 21.06
CA ARG A 25 18.61 -38.83 20.69
C ARG A 25 17.71 -39.09 21.90
N GLY A 26 16.40 -38.92 21.68
CA GLY A 26 15.29 -39.54 22.42
C GLY A 26 14.10 -39.80 21.47
N PRO A 27 13.20 -40.76 21.75
CA PRO A 27 12.65 -41.63 20.70
C PRO A 27 11.19 -41.36 20.26
N SER A 28 10.96 -41.80 19.02
CA SER A 28 9.74 -42.27 18.33
C SER A 28 8.37 -42.25 19.03
N ARG A 29 7.34 -41.87 18.25
CA ARG A 29 6.06 -42.61 17.99
C ARG A 29 5.23 -41.77 16.99
N SER A 30 5.17 -42.17 15.72
CA SER A 30 4.21 -43.10 15.08
C SER A 30 2.80 -42.52 14.88
N ASP A 31 2.30 -42.76 13.66
CA ASP A 31 0.91 -42.71 13.20
C ASP A 31 0.37 -41.37 12.69
N ARG A 32 0.51 -41.15 11.38
CA ARG A 32 -0.55 -40.48 10.61
C ARG A 32 -0.87 -41.29 9.36
N SER A 33 -1.93 -42.06 9.50
CA SER A 33 -2.63 -42.83 8.48
C SER A 33 -3.06 -41.97 7.30
N GLU A 34 -2.93 -42.59 6.13
CA GLU A 34 -3.59 -42.26 4.87
C GLU A 34 -5.06 -41.86 5.05
N ASN A 35 -5.52 -40.85 4.33
CA ASN A 35 -6.93 -40.76 3.96
C ASN A 35 -7.09 -40.17 2.55
N LYS A 36 -7.11 -41.09 1.57
CA LYS A 36 -7.74 -40.88 0.28
C LYS A 36 -9.25 -40.64 0.48
N LYS A 37 -9.80 -39.62 -0.15
CA LYS A 37 -11.21 -39.56 -0.62
C LYS A 37 -11.27 -38.53 -1.75
N SER A 38 -11.39 -38.96 -3.00
CA SER A 38 -12.62 -39.45 -3.66
C SER A 38 -13.46 -38.27 -4.15
N MET A 39 -13.41 -38.08 -5.47
CA MET A 39 -14.46 -37.46 -6.25
C MET A 39 -15.81 -38.08 -5.90
N PHE A 40 -16.83 -37.25 -5.72
CA PHE A 40 -18.20 -37.62 -6.05
C PHE A 40 -19.03 -36.35 -6.30
N THR A 41 -19.46 -36.23 -7.55
CA THR A 41 -20.58 -35.45 -8.06
C THR A 41 -21.81 -35.55 -7.17
N GLN A 42 -22.50 -34.42 -6.94
CA GLN A 42 -23.89 -34.41 -6.50
C GLN A 42 -24.78 -33.59 -7.46
N PRO A 43 -26.05 -34.00 -7.63
CA PRO A 43 -26.95 -33.46 -8.64
C PRO A 43 -27.73 -32.24 -8.13
N ALA A 44 -28.15 -31.41 -9.09
CA ALA A 44 -29.08 -30.33 -8.89
C ALA A 44 -30.45 -30.83 -8.43
N THR A 45 -30.96 -30.25 -7.34
CA THR A 45 -32.39 -30.30 -7.00
C THR A 45 -32.88 -28.88 -6.74
N THR A 46 -33.60 -28.36 -7.74
CA THR A 46 -34.45 -27.17 -7.68
C THR A 46 -35.60 -27.39 -6.69
N ARG A 47 -35.73 -26.51 -5.69
CA ARG A 47 -36.98 -26.30 -4.95
C ARG A 47 -37.32 -24.82 -4.93
N SER A 48 -38.37 -24.50 -5.67
CA SER A 48 -39.07 -23.23 -5.74
C SER A 48 -39.82 -22.93 -4.44
N PHE A 49 -39.66 -21.72 -3.90
CA PHE A 49 -40.57 -21.13 -2.91
C PHE A 49 -41.38 -19.99 -3.55
N PRO A 50 -42.65 -19.78 -3.14
CA PRO A 50 -43.54 -18.79 -3.74
C PRO A 50 -43.29 -17.36 -3.21
N PRO A 51 -43.71 -16.31 -3.96
CA PRO A 51 -43.48 -14.93 -3.59
C PRO A 51 -44.52 -14.41 -2.57
N ALA A 52 -44.08 -13.55 -1.65
CA ALA A 52 -44.92 -12.79 -0.73
C ALA A 52 -45.50 -11.53 -1.42
N PRO A 53 -46.70 -11.05 -1.01
CA PRO A 53 -47.39 -9.97 -1.71
C PRO A 53 -46.85 -8.58 -1.34
N SER A 54 -46.72 -7.76 -2.38
CA SER A 54 -46.39 -6.35 -2.41
C SER A 54 -47.38 -5.50 -1.59
N ARG A 55 -46.84 -4.67 -0.70
CA ARG A 55 -47.59 -3.66 0.07
C ARG A 55 -47.36 -2.26 -0.53
N ILE A 56 -48.48 -1.59 -0.71
CA ILE A 56 -48.70 -0.28 -1.32
C ILE A 56 -48.00 0.82 -0.48
N HIS A 57 -47.34 1.75 -1.17
CA HIS A 57 -46.79 2.98 -0.63
C HIS A 57 -47.91 4.02 -0.48
N GLU A 58 -48.14 4.49 0.73
CA GLU A 58 -48.83 5.76 1.00
C GLU A 58 -47.86 6.70 1.72
N SER A 59 -47.78 7.89 1.18
CA SER A 59 -47.03 9.07 1.60
C SER A 59 -47.66 9.73 2.81
N GLU A 60 -46.87 10.20 3.78
CA GLU A 60 -47.16 11.43 4.53
C GLU A 60 -45.93 11.97 5.29
N ALA A 61 -46.02 13.27 5.60
CA ALA A 61 -44.98 14.21 5.97
C ALA A 61 -44.33 13.99 7.36
N GLY A 62 -43.20 14.70 7.59
CA GLY A 62 -42.29 14.60 8.75
C GLY A 62 -42.86 14.93 10.14
N PRO A 63 -42.04 15.06 11.22
CA PRO A 63 -40.82 15.87 11.23
C PRO A 63 -39.61 15.29 12.01
N SER A 64 -38.49 16.00 11.84
CA SER A 64 -37.25 16.05 12.64
C SER A 64 -37.30 15.46 14.05
N PHE A 65 -36.42 14.49 14.33
CA PHE A 65 -36.10 14.05 15.69
C PHE A 65 -34.57 14.00 15.90
N VAL A 66 -34.16 14.61 17.01
CA VAL A 66 -32.79 14.75 17.52
C VAL A 66 -32.26 13.38 17.97
N PRO A 67 -30.99 12.99 17.73
CA PRO A 67 -30.45 11.77 18.29
C PRO A 67 -30.08 12.01 19.77
N SER A 68 -30.98 11.60 20.67
CA SER A 68 -30.69 11.49 22.09
C SER A 68 -29.83 10.24 22.34
N HIS A 69 -28.61 10.44 22.83
CA HIS A 69 -27.75 9.39 23.38
C HIS A 69 -28.47 8.64 24.50
N ARG A 70 -29.10 7.51 24.18
CA ARG A 70 -29.57 6.53 25.16
C ARG A 70 -28.48 5.49 25.38
N LYS A 71 -27.72 5.67 26.48
CA LYS A 71 -26.94 4.60 27.11
C LYS A 71 -27.86 3.39 27.32
N LEU A 72 -27.70 2.36 26.48
CA LEU A 72 -28.24 1.04 26.77
C LEU A 72 -27.39 0.44 27.88
N GLN A 73 -27.88 0.60 29.11
CA GLN A 73 -27.47 -0.24 30.23
C GLN A 73 -27.77 -1.68 29.84
N SER A 74 -26.71 -2.47 29.72
CA SER A 74 -26.75 -3.92 29.63
C SER A 74 -27.55 -4.46 30.81
N LEU A 75 -28.77 -4.92 30.56
CA LEU A 75 -29.51 -5.78 31.47
C LEU A 75 -28.81 -7.15 31.48
N SER A 76 -27.73 -7.25 32.25
CA SER A 76 -27.20 -8.52 32.73
C SER A 76 -28.28 -9.14 33.61
N SER A 77 -29.02 -10.07 33.03
CA SER A 77 -30.02 -10.88 33.71
C SER A 77 -29.28 -11.78 34.70
N GLY A 78 -29.18 -11.31 35.94
CA GLY A 78 -28.75 -12.10 37.08
C GLY A 78 -29.76 -13.19 37.38
N LEU A 79 -29.62 -14.34 36.71
CA LEU A 79 -30.16 -15.60 37.21
C LEU A 79 -29.31 -16.01 38.41
N ARG A 80 -29.78 -15.57 39.59
CA ARG A 80 -29.36 -16.08 40.89
C ARG A 80 -29.41 -17.61 40.86
N PRO A 81 -28.32 -18.32 41.20
CA PRO A 81 -28.46 -19.69 41.65
C PRO A 81 -29.30 -19.62 42.93
N SER A 82 -30.44 -20.30 42.94
CA SER A 82 -31.19 -20.57 44.16
C SER A 82 -30.22 -21.12 45.19
N ARG A 83 -29.92 -20.27 46.16
CA ARG A 83 -29.24 -20.57 47.41
C ARG A 83 -30.13 -21.56 48.15
N LEU A 84 -30.00 -22.84 47.80
CA LEU A 84 -30.52 -23.92 48.61
C LEU A 84 -29.89 -23.75 49.98
N GLU A 85 -30.79 -23.50 50.92
CA GLU A 85 -30.53 -23.17 52.29
C GLU A 85 -29.54 -24.17 52.88
N ASN A 86 -28.50 -23.62 53.49
CA ASN A 86 -27.85 -24.26 54.60
C ASN A 86 -28.95 -24.62 55.62
N TYR A 87 -29.42 -25.87 55.57
CA TYR A 87 -29.97 -26.55 56.73
C TYR A 87 -28.81 -26.72 57.72
N SER A 88 -28.48 -25.61 58.39
CA SER A 88 -27.61 -25.58 59.54
C SER A 88 -28.33 -26.35 60.64
N LYS A 89 -27.73 -27.48 61.03
CA LYS A 89 -27.78 -28.07 62.37
C LYS A 89 -28.74 -27.36 63.33
N ALA A 90 -29.96 -27.87 63.42
CA ALA A 90 -30.72 -27.72 64.64
C ALA A 90 -30.00 -28.58 65.70
N ASP A 91 -29.60 -27.93 66.79
CA ASP A 91 -29.07 -28.57 67.99
C ASP A 91 -30.10 -29.57 68.54
N PHE A 92 -29.91 -30.85 68.23
CA PHE A 92 -30.56 -31.93 68.96
C PHE A 92 -29.85 -32.07 70.31
N HIS A 93 -30.47 -31.51 71.35
CA HIS A 93 -30.20 -31.92 72.72
C HIS A 93 -30.41 -33.44 72.87
N PRO A 94 -29.47 -34.18 73.50
CA PRO A 94 -29.75 -35.54 73.92
C PRO A 94 -30.75 -35.48 75.08
N ALA A 95 -31.99 -35.88 74.81
CA ALA A 95 -32.97 -36.17 75.85
C ALA A 95 -32.53 -37.41 76.64
N GLU A 96 -32.79 -37.36 77.94
CA GLU A 96 -32.38 -38.29 78.99
C GLU A 96 -32.75 -39.78 78.77
N PRO A 97 -32.04 -40.70 79.44
CA PRO A 97 -32.35 -42.13 79.44
C PRO A 97 -33.64 -42.40 80.22
N GLY A 98 -34.76 -42.52 79.49
CA GLY A 98 -36.03 -43.03 79.99
C GLY A 98 -36.04 -44.55 80.12
N GLU A 99 -36.68 -45.01 81.17
CA GLU A 99 -36.61 -46.32 81.79
C GLU A 99 -36.99 -47.54 80.93
N TYR A 100 -36.22 -48.59 81.18
CA TYR A 100 -36.58 -50.01 81.25
C TYR A 100 -38.08 -50.35 81.15
N ILE A 101 -38.46 -51.06 80.08
CA ILE A 101 -39.61 -51.98 80.08
C ILE A 101 -39.10 -53.36 79.62
N PRO A 102 -39.16 -54.40 80.48
CA PRO A 102 -38.84 -55.77 80.09
C PRO A 102 -40.08 -56.47 79.52
N ASP A 103 -39.85 -57.68 79.00
CA ASP A 103 -40.84 -58.69 78.63
C ASP A 103 -41.65 -58.46 77.34
N ASN A 104 -41.31 -59.21 76.29
CA ASN A 104 -41.93 -60.52 76.13
C ASN A 104 -41.17 -61.38 75.11
N ARG A 105 -40.54 -62.45 75.61
CA ARG A 105 -40.18 -63.61 74.80
C ARG A 105 -41.44 -64.43 74.60
N ASP A 106 -41.82 -64.65 73.35
CA ASP A 106 -42.39 -65.92 72.90
C ASP A 106 -42.14 -66.01 71.39
N ALA A 107 -41.12 -66.76 70.98
CA ALA A 107 -41.26 -68.18 70.65
C ALA A 107 -42.13 -68.39 69.40
N SER A 108 -41.59 -68.03 68.23
CA SER A 108 -41.86 -68.65 66.91
C SER A 108 -41.04 -67.92 65.86
N ASN A 109 -39.87 -68.46 65.45
CA ASN A 109 -39.35 -68.35 64.08
C ASN A 109 -37.96 -68.99 63.99
N ALA A 110 -37.94 -70.32 63.93
CA ALA A 110 -36.74 -71.09 63.58
C ALA A 110 -36.36 -70.94 62.08
N SER A 111 -37.04 -70.07 61.33
CA SER A 111 -36.75 -69.67 59.93
C SER A 111 -35.83 -68.44 59.81
N GLN A 112 -35.56 -67.70 60.90
CA GLN A 112 -34.78 -66.44 60.87
C GLN A 112 -33.34 -66.51 60.34
N PRO A 113 -32.53 -67.57 60.55
CA PRO A 113 -31.13 -67.52 60.12
C PRO A 113 -30.98 -67.56 58.59
N VAL A 114 -31.94 -68.18 57.87
CA VAL A 114 -31.92 -68.26 56.40
C VAL A 114 -32.38 -66.94 55.77
N GLU A 115 -33.44 -66.33 56.31
CA GLU A 115 -33.93 -65.02 55.86
C GLU A 115 -32.92 -63.89 56.13
N TYR A 116 -32.23 -63.94 57.28
CA TYR A 116 -31.17 -62.98 57.60
C TYR A 116 -29.98 -63.07 56.63
N ALA A 117 -29.60 -64.30 56.22
CA ALA A 117 -28.54 -64.50 55.24
C ALA A 117 -28.93 -63.95 53.85
N HIS A 118 -30.18 -64.14 53.42
CA HIS A 118 -30.71 -63.56 52.18
C HIS A 118 -30.67 -62.03 52.21
N MET A 119 -31.21 -61.42 53.27
CA MET A 119 -31.26 -59.97 53.43
C MET A 119 -29.86 -59.35 53.50
N LYS A 120 -28.89 -60.04 54.12
CA LYS A 120 -27.49 -59.60 54.12
C LYS A 120 -26.87 -59.61 52.73
N LYS A 121 -27.21 -60.61 51.89
CA LYS A 121 -26.78 -60.67 50.48
C LYS A 121 -27.40 -59.53 49.67
N GLU A 122 -28.69 -59.26 49.86
CA GLU A 122 -29.40 -58.16 49.19
C GLU A 122 -28.86 -56.77 49.61
N VAL A 123 -28.52 -56.58 50.90
CA VAL A 123 -27.85 -55.36 51.35
C VAL A 123 -26.46 -55.23 50.73
N ALA A 124 -25.74 -56.33 50.50
CA ALA A 124 -24.45 -56.29 49.82
C ALA A 124 -24.59 -55.89 48.34
N THR A 125 -25.59 -56.44 47.62
CA THR A 125 -25.85 -56.07 46.22
C THR A 125 -26.30 -54.62 46.10
N LEU A 126 -27.21 -54.14 46.96
CA LEU A 126 -27.64 -52.74 46.97
C LEU A 126 -26.47 -51.79 47.28
N LYS A 127 -25.56 -52.18 48.17
CA LYS A 127 -24.34 -51.38 48.44
C LYS A 127 -23.43 -51.29 47.22
N GLU A 128 -23.28 -52.38 46.47
CA GLU A 128 -22.53 -52.41 45.21
C GLU A 128 -23.19 -51.50 44.16
N GLU A 129 -24.50 -51.62 43.96
CA GLU A 129 -25.27 -50.77 43.05
C GLU A 129 -25.15 -49.27 43.40
N VAL A 130 -25.23 -48.91 44.69
CA VAL A 130 -25.03 -47.53 45.16
C VAL A 130 -23.61 -47.04 44.86
N GLN A 131 -22.59 -47.90 45.01
CA GLN A 131 -21.22 -47.53 44.65
C GLN A 131 -21.06 -47.31 43.16
N ASP A 132 -21.69 -48.12 42.32
CA ASP A 132 -21.62 -47.97 40.86
C ASP A 132 -22.41 -46.75 40.37
N LEU A 133 -23.60 -46.49 40.92
CA LEU A 133 -24.34 -45.25 40.68
C LEU A 133 -23.51 -44.02 41.09
N LYS A 134 -22.76 -44.10 42.18
CA LYS A 134 -21.87 -43.02 42.60
C LYS A 134 -20.68 -42.82 41.65
N LYS A 135 -20.11 -43.89 41.10
CA LYS A 135 -19.07 -43.80 40.05
C LYS A 135 -19.64 -43.19 38.78
N LEU A 136 -20.80 -43.66 38.32
CA LEU A 136 -21.49 -43.12 37.15
C LEU A 136 -21.83 -41.64 37.31
N SER A 137 -22.37 -41.25 38.46
CA SER A 137 -22.65 -39.84 38.78
C SER A 137 -21.40 -38.96 38.66
N ARG A 138 -20.24 -39.42 39.17
CA ARG A 138 -18.97 -38.69 39.00
C ARG A 138 -18.54 -38.59 37.53
N THR A 139 -18.74 -39.65 36.74
CA THR A 139 -18.45 -39.63 35.30
C THR A 139 -19.34 -38.64 34.56
N TYR A 140 -20.64 -38.57 34.90
CA TYR A 140 -21.56 -37.60 34.29
C TYR A 140 -21.23 -36.16 34.67
N ILE A 141 -20.87 -35.90 35.93
CA ILE A 141 -20.42 -34.57 36.37
C ILE A 141 -19.18 -34.14 35.57
N LYS A 142 -18.20 -35.04 35.41
CA LYS A 142 -16.99 -34.74 34.62
C LYS A 142 -17.32 -34.38 33.16
N LYS A 143 -18.20 -35.16 32.51
CA LYS A 143 -18.65 -34.87 31.13
C LYS A 143 -19.41 -33.57 31.02
N TYR A 144 -20.22 -33.23 32.03
CA TYR A 144 -20.94 -31.98 32.08
C TYR A 144 -19.98 -30.79 32.17
N ASP A 145 -18.95 -30.87 33.01
CA ASP A 145 -17.94 -29.81 33.13
C ASP A 145 -17.08 -29.68 31.85
N GLU A 146 -16.71 -30.79 31.20
CA GLU A 146 -16.02 -30.81 29.91
C GLU A 146 -16.85 -30.09 28.83
N THR A 147 -18.10 -30.52 28.60
CA THR A 147 -18.99 -29.89 27.59
C THR A 147 -19.31 -28.43 27.90
N LYS A 148 -19.45 -28.07 29.18
CA LYS A 148 -19.64 -26.68 29.59
C LYS A 148 -18.41 -25.82 29.24
N SER A 149 -17.20 -26.34 29.43
CA SER A 149 -15.98 -25.64 29.05
C SER A 149 -15.83 -25.48 27.53
N GLU A 150 -16.22 -26.50 26.76
CA GLU A 150 -16.24 -26.44 25.29
C GLU A 150 -17.24 -25.39 24.78
N LEU A 151 -18.46 -25.35 25.34
CA LEU A 151 -19.47 -24.37 24.96
C LEU A 151 -19.00 -22.93 25.27
N ALA A 152 -18.33 -22.72 26.41
CA ALA A 152 -17.76 -21.42 26.75
C ALA A 152 -16.66 -20.99 25.76
N ALA A 153 -15.81 -21.92 25.33
CA ALA A 153 -14.79 -21.65 24.32
C ALA A 153 -15.41 -21.27 22.95
N VAL A 154 -16.46 -22.00 22.53
CA VAL A 154 -17.16 -21.68 21.28
C VAL A 154 -17.86 -20.33 21.35
N LEU A 155 -18.48 -19.98 22.48
CA LEU A 155 -19.09 -18.66 22.67
C LEU A 155 -18.06 -17.53 22.59
N SER A 156 -16.87 -17.70 23.18
CA SER A 156 -15.77 -16.73 23.06
C SER A 156 -15.33 -16.56 21.61
N MET A 157 -15.14 -17.66 20.86
CA MET A 157 -14.75 -17.59 19.45
C MET A 157 -15.80 -16.91 18.57
N LEU A 158 -17.09 -17.15 18.84
CA LEU A 158 -18.17 -16.47 18.11
C LEU A 158 -18.19 -14.97 18.41
N GLN A 159 -17.96 -14.58 19.66
CA GLN A 159 -17.86 -13.18 20.04
C GLN A 159 -16.68 -12.48 19.35
N ASP A 160 -15.50 -13.13 19.28
CA ASP A 160 -14.34 -12.57 18.56
C ASP A 160 -14.63 -12.40 17.06
N LYS A 161 -15.34 -13.36 16.45
CA LYS A 161 -15.75 -13.28 15.04
C LYS A 161 -16.79 -12.19 14.77
N GLU A 162 -17.71 -11.94 15.71
CA GLU A 162 -18.66 -10.84 15.61
C GLU A 162 -17.95 -9.48 15.65
N VAL A 163 -16.93 -9.32 16.51
CA VAL A 163 -16.11 -8.11 16.56
C VAL A 163 -15.32 -7.91 15.27
N GLU A 164 -14.70 -8.97 14.73
CA GLU A 164 -13.96 -8.93 13.45
C GLU A 164 -14.88 -8.51 12.29
N LEU A 165 -16.09 -9.08 12.21
CA LEU A 165 -17.08 -8.71 11.19
C LEU A 165 -17.55 -7.26 11.34
N ALA A 166 -17.73 -6.76 12.57
CA ALA A 166 -18.10 -5.36 12.80
C ALA A 166 -17.01 -4.40 12.30
N VAL A 167 -15.73 -4.70 12.55
CA VAL A 167 -14.60 -3.90 12.06
C VAL A 167 -14.52 -3.94 10.53
N MET A 168 -14.70 -5.10 9.90
CA MET A 168 -14.74 -5.19 8.44
C MET A 168 -15.91 -4.43 7.83
N GLN A 169 -17.08 -4.44 8.48
CA GLN A 169 -18.25 -3.68 8.03
C GLN A 169 -18.00 -2.17 8.08
N GLU A 170 -17.41 -1.65 9.17
CA GLU A 170 -17.07 -0.22 9.30
C GLU A 170 -16.04 0.23 8.24
N ARG A 171 -15.03 -0.61 7.96
CA ARG A 171 -14.09 -0.35 6.85
C ARG A 171 -14.78 -0.39 5.48
N SER A 172 -15.74 -1.28 5.29
CA SER A 172 -16.50 -1.34 4.05
C SER A 172 -17.41 -0.12 3.87
N THR A 173 -18.03 0.39 4.93
CA THR A 173 -18.90 1.59 4.82
C THR A 173 -18.10 2.84 4.49
N THR A 174 -16.95 3.03 5.14
CA THR A 174 -16.04 4.15 4.84
C THR A 174 -15.52 4.09 3.40
N ASN A 175 -15.16 2.90 2.90
CA ASN A 175 -14.78 2.72 1.50
C ASN A 175 -15.92 3.05 0.52
N ILE A 176 -17.17 2.67 0.85
CA ILE A 176 -18.35 3.01 0.02
C ILE A 176 -18.58 4.53 -0.02
N GLU A 177 -18.43 5.21 1.10
CA GLU A 177 -18.56 6.68 1.18
C GLU A 177 -17.48 7.38 0.34
N LEU A 178 -16.23 6.90 0.41
CA LEU A 178 -15.14 7.42 -0.41
C LEU A 178 -15.40 7.21 -1.90
N LEU A 179 -15.82 6.02 -2.31
CA LEU A 179 -16.16 5.72 -3.70
C LEU A 179 -17.33 6.58 -4.21
N SER A 180 -18.33 6.83 -3.36
CA SER A 180 -19.45 7.73 -3.67
C SER A 180 -19.00 9.18 -3.87
N SER A 181 -18.06 9.66 -3.03
CA SER A 181 -17.45 10.98 -3.17
C SER A 181 -16.70 11.11 -4.51
N ILE A 182 -15.89 10.10 -4.85
CA ILE A 182 -15.15 10.05 -6.12
C ILE A 182 -16.12 10.01 -7.30
N GLU A 183 -17.14 9.15 -7.26
CA GLU A 183 -18.18 9.04 -8.30
C GLU A 183 -18.82 10.42 -8.56
N THR A 184 -19.20 11.14 -7.50
CA THR A 184 -19.82 12.47 -7.60
C THR A 184 -18.86 13.51 -8.21
N SER A 185 -17.57 13.45 -7.86
CA SER A 185 -16.56 14.40 -8.35
C SER A 185 -16.24 14.26 -9.85
N ILE A 186 -16.46 13.08 -10.43
CA ILE A 186 -16.11 12.75 -11.83
C ILE A 186 -17.34 12.84 -12.75
N GLN A 187 -18.53 13.13 -12.23
CA GLN A 187 -19.76 13.24 -13.03
C GLN A 187 -19.67 14.33 -14.10
N CYS A 188 -20.18 13.99 -15.29
CA CYS A 188 -20.33 14.93 -16.38
C CYS A 188 -21.33 16.02 -15.99
N GLN A 189 -20.93 17.29 -16.03
CA GLN A 189 -21.76 18.42 -15.61
C GLN A 189 -22.95 18.73 -16.54
N ILE A 190 -23.10 18.00 -17.65
CA ILE A 190 -24.27 18.11 -18.54
C ILE A 190 -25.32 17.05 -18.20
N CYS A 191 -24.94 15.76 -18.22
CA CYS A 191 -25.88 14.67 -17.98
C CYS A 191 -25.96 14.22 -16.52
N MET A 192 -25.06 14.70 -15.65
CA MET A 192 -24.93 14.32 -14.23
C MET A 192 -24.69 12.82 -14.02
N GLU A 193 -24.13 12.14 -15.02
CA GLU A 193 -23.77 10.72 -14.99
C GLU A 193 -22.26 10.53 -15.10
N LEU A 194 -21.78 9.32 -14.79
CA LEU A 194 -20.40 8.92 -15.02
C LEU A 194 -20.05 9.06 -16.52
N PRO A 195 -18.99 9.80 -16.88
CA PRO A 195 -18.78 10.22 -18.25
C PRO A 195 -18.47 9.05 -19.18
N GLN A 196 -19.26 8.92 -20.25
CA GLN A 196 -19.01 7.95 -21.32
C GLN A 196 -18.09 8.57 -22.38
N ASN A 197 -16.94 7.93 -22.62
CA ASN A 197 -15.85 8.46 -23.44
C ASN A 197 -15.49 9.89 -23.00
N PRO A 198 -14.81 10.06 -21.84
CA PRO A 198 -14.50 11.37 -21.28
C PRO A 198 -13.50 12.15 -22.13
N PHE A 199 -13.81 13.42 -22.41
CA PHE A 199 -12.90 14.37 -23.06
C PHE A 199 -12.69 15.62 -22.19
N SER A 200 -11.46 16.12 -22.14
CA SER A 200 -11.11 17.36 -21.47
C SER A 200 -11.13 18.55 -22.41
N LEU A 201 -11.55 19.70 -21.88
CA LEU A 201 -11.55 20.98 -22.58
C LEU A 201 -10.29 21.80 -22.23
N SER A 202 -9.58 22.29 -23.24
CA SER A 202 -8.45 23.23 -23.03
C SER A 202 -8.92 24.68 -23.22
N PRO A 203 -8.59 25.62 -22.32
CA PRO A 203 -7.60 25.51 -21.23
C PRO A 203 -8.15 25.12 -19.85
N CYS A 204 -9.47 25.00 -19.69
CA CYS A 204 -10.08 24.93 -18.35
C CYS A 204 -10.06 23.55 -17.67
N GLY A 205 -9.68 22.48 -18.36
CA GLY A 205 -9.54 21.13 -17.81
C GLY A 205 -10.84 20.36 -17.54
N HIS A 206 -12.02 20.96 -17.71
CA HIS A 206 -13.30 20.29 -17.43
C HIS A 206 -13.50 19.05 -18.31
N ILE A 207 -13.98 17.97 -17.70
CA ILE A 207 -14.18 16.66 -18.34
C ILE A 207 -15.67 16.41 -18.51
N LEU A 208 -16.09 16.11 -19.74
CA LEU A 208 -17.49 15.82 -20.08
C LEU A 208 -17.58 14.63 -21.05
N CYS A 209 -18.78 14.07 -21.21
CA CYS A 209 -19.04 13.03 -22.20
C CYS A 209 -18.83 13.55 -23.63
N LEU A 210 -18.35 12.68 -24.52
CA LEU A 210 -18.26 12.98 -25.94
C LEU A 210 -19.59 13.43 -26.54
N SER A 211 -20.67 12.69 -26.26
CA SER A 211 -22.01 12.99 -26.76
C SER A 211 -22.51 14.37 -26.30
N CYS A 212 -22.37 14.65 -25.00
CA CYS A 212 -22.77 15.92 -24.40
C CYS A 212 -22.01 17.11 -25.01
N LEU A 213 -20.70 16.98 -25.21
CA LEU A 213 -19.89 18.05 -25.82
C LEU A 213 -20.27 18.29 -27.29
N ARG A 214 -20.50 17.22 -28.06
CA ARG A 214 -20.91 17.35 -29.47
C ARG A 214 -22.26 18.06 -29.60
N GLU A 215 -23.21 17.69 -28.75
CA GLU A 215 -24.53 18.32 -28.73
C GLU A 215 -24.43 19.79 -28.29
N TRP A 216 -23.66 20.07 -27.24
CA TRP A 216 -23.40 21.43 -26.77
C TRP A 216 -22.78 22.30 -27.86
N PHE A 217 -21.70 21.88 -28.50
CA PHE A 217 -21.03 22.68 -29.55
C PHE A 217 -21.82 22.79 -30.85
N ARG A 218 -22.88 22.00 -31.05
CA ARG A 218 -23.81 22.19 -32.18
C ARG A 218 -24.94 23.14 -31.83
N LYS A 219 -25.49 23.05 -30.62
CA LYS A 219 -26.68 23.79 -30.20
C LYS A 219 -26.39 25.05 -29.39
N ALA A 220 -25.16 25.27 -28.94
CA ALA A 220 -24.85 26.40 -28.07
C ALA A 220 -25.25 27.72 -28.73
N PRO A 221 -25.96 28.60 -28.00
CA PRO A 221 -26.46 29.85 -28.55
C PRO A 221 -25.34 30.68 -29.21
N PRO A 222 -25.68 31.49 -30.22
CA PRO A 222 -24.79 32.54 -30.70
C PRO A 222 -24.31 33.39 -29.51
N THR A 223 -23.04 33.77 -29.53
CA THR A 223 -22.52 34.80 -28.62
C THR A 223 -23.25 36.12 -28.85
N LEU A 224 -23.20 37.05 -27.89
CA LEU A 224 -23.81 38.38 -28.01
C LEU A 224 -23.43 39.09 -29.32
N ASP A 225 -22.21 38.86 -29.80
CA ASP A 225 -21.69 39.42 -31.06
C ASP A 225 -22.30 38.79 -32.33
N SER A 226 -23.16 37.78 -32.20
CA SER A 226 -23.79 37.04 -33.31
C SER A 226 -25.32 37.06 -33.25
N MET A 227 -25.90 38.00 -32.51
CA MET A 227 -27.36 38.15 -32.42
C MET A 227 -28.01 38.75 -33.67
N ASP A 228 -27.23 39.34 -34.58
CA ASP A 228 -27.72 39.93 -35.84
C ASP A 228 -27.70 38.96 -37.04
N MET A 229 -27.27 37.71 -36.83
CA MET A 229 -27.24 36.68 -37.87
C MET A 229 -28.64 36.10 -38.10
N ASP A 230 -28.97 35.80 -39.36
CA ASP A 230 -30.24 35.16 -39.72
C ASP A 230 -30.35 33.78 -39.03
N PRO A 231 -31.50 33.43 -38.41
CA PRO A 231 -31.79 32.09 -37.92
C PRO A 231 -31.47 30.94 -38.89
N GLU A 232 -31.55 31.15 -40.21
CA GLU A 232 -31.13 30.13 -41.20
C GLU A 232 -29.61 29.96 -41.29
N GLU A 233 -28.83 31.04 -41.16
CA GLU A 233 -27.36 31.00 -41.19
C GLU A 233 -26.77 30.36 -39.93
N LEU A 234 -27.49 30.39 -38.80
CA LEU A 234 -27.10 29.74 -37.55
C LEU A 234 -26.97 28.22 -37.67
N SER A 235 -27.64 27.61 -38.64
CA SER A 235 -27.56 26.17 -38.92
C SER A 235 -26.54 25.82 -40.01
N ASP A 236 -25.91 26.82 -40.64
CA ASP A 236 -24.88 26.59 -41.66
C ASP A 236 -23.68 25.83 -41.03
N PRO A 237 -23.29 24.66 -41.57
CA PRO A 237 -22.08 23.96 -41.17
C PRO A 237 -20.83 24.85 -41.10
N HIS A 238 -20.71 25.84 -41.99
CA HIS A 238 -19.58 26.76 -41.99
C HIS A 238 -19.59 27.69 -40.76
N PHE A 239 -20.77 28.18 -40.36
CA PHE A 239 -20.90 28.98 -39.13
C PHE A 239 -20.57 28.16 -37.88
N VAL A 240 -21.03 26.90 -37.82
CA VAL A 240 -20.72 25.99 -36.71
C VAL A 240 -19.22 25.74 -36.59
N LEU A 241 -18.47 25.68 -37.70
CA LEU A 241 -17.02 25.55 -37.68
C LEU A 241 -16.33 26.81 -37.11
N MET A 242 -16.69 27.99 -37.61
CA MET A 242 -15.97 29.24 -37.31
C MET A 242 -16.35 29.91 -35.99
N ARG A 243 -17.52 29.61 -35.42
CA ARG A 243 -17.98 30.27 -34.19
C ARG A 243 -17.12 29.91 -32.96
N THR A 244 -16.97 30.85 -32.03
CA THR A 244 -16.30 30.63 -30.75
C THR A 244 -17.02 29.56 -29.93
N LYS A 245 -16.28 28.56 -29.46
CA LYS A 245 -16.82 27.49 -28.59
C LYS A 245 -16.54 27.83 -27.12
N SER A 246 -17.51 27.58 -26.24
CA SER A 246 -17.38 27.85 -24.80
C SER A 246 -17.68 26.60 -23.96
N CYS A 247 -16.96 26.47 -22.84
CA CYS A 247 -17.15 25.38 -21.90
C CYS A 247 -18.54 25.47 -21.24
N PRO A 248 -19.34 24.39 -21.21
CA PRO A 248 -20.65 24.37 -20.56
C PRO A 248 -20.55 24.61 -19.04
N SER A 249 -19.46 24.20 -18.40
CA SER A 249 -19.28 24.28 -16.95
C SER A 249 -18.81 25.66 -16.48
N CYS A 250 -17.76 26.22 -17.10
CA CYS A 250 -17.15 27.47 -16.65
C CYS A 250 -17.15 28.61 -17.68
N ARG A 251 -17.75 28.40 -18.86
CA ARG A 251 -17.81 29.36 -19.98
C ARG A 251 -16.47 29.79 -20.57
N ALA A 252 -15.36 29.19 -20.15
CA ALA A 252 -14.05 29.42 -20.76
C ALA A 252 -14.08 29.13 -22.27
N VAL A 253 -13.39 29.95 -23.06
CA VAL A 253 -13.28 29.77 -24.52
C VAL A 253 -12.44 28.53 -24.82
N VAL A 254 -13.03 27.60 -25.57
CA VAL A 254 -12.39 26.35 -25.99
C VAL A 254 -11.67 26.61 -27.31
N ARG A 255 -10.34 26.68 -27.25
CA ARG A 255 -9.49 27.00 -28.42
C ARG A 255 -9.13 25.78 -29.26
N TYR A 256 -9.04 24.62 -28.62
CA TYR A 256 -8.56 23.40 -29.24
C TYR A 256 -9.61 22.30 -29.22
N ARG A 257 -9.48 21.32 -30.12
CA ARG A 257 -10.29 20.10 -30.12
C ARG A 257 -10.19 19.42 -28.75
N PRO A 258 -11.30 19.01 -28.13
CA PRO A 258 -11.25 18.29 -26.87
C PRO A 258 -10.43 17.01 -26.98
N ALA A 259 -9.63 16.71 -25.95
CA ALA A 259 -8.73 15.56 -25.93
C ALA A 259 -9.31 14.41 -25.07
N PRO A 260 -9.19 13.14 -25.50
CA PRO A 260 -9.68 12.02 -24.71
C PRO A 260 -8.84 11.85 -23.43
N VAL A 261 -9.50 11.60 -22.29
CA VAL A 261 -8.82 11.41 -21.00
C VAL A 261 -8.86 9.93 -20.61
N PHE A 262 -7.92 9.15 -21.14
CA PHE A 262 -7.88 7.69 -20.98
C PHE A 262 -7.82 7.23 -19.52
N MET A 263 -7.12 7.98 -18.65
CA MET A 263 -7.05 7.67 -17.22
C MET A 263 -8.43 7.72 -16.56
N ILE A 264 -9.24 8.73 -16.89
CA ILE A 264 -10.60 8.87 -16.37
C ILE A 264 -11.50 7.78 -16.96
N LYS A 265 -11.30 7.39 -18.23
CA LYS A 265 -11.99 6.23 -18.82
C LYS A 265 -11.75 4.95 -18.02
N ALA A 266 -10.50 4.71 -17.58
CA ALA A 266 -10.16 3.56 -16.75
C ALA A 266 -10.83 3.62 -15.36
N VAL A 267 -10.80 4.79 -14.70
CA VAL A 267 -11.46 5.00 -13.39
C VAL A 267 -12.97 4.78 -13.49
N VAL A 268 -13.63 5.37 -14.49
CA VAL A 268 -15.08 5.18 -14.73
C VAL A 268 -15.40 3.70 -14.96
N SER A 269 -14.56 2.99 -15.71
CA SER A 269 -14.75 1.55 -15.96
C SER A 269 -14.60 0.72 -14.69
N ALA A 270 -13.63 1.05 -13.84
CA ALA A 270 -13.43 0.41 -12.54
C ALA A 270 -14.62 0.67 -11.60
N LEU A 271 -15.11 1.92 -11.53
CA LEU A 271 -16.28 2.28 -10.72
C LEU A 271 -17.53 1.52 -11.17
N LYS A 272 -17.79 1.45 -12.48
CA LYS A 272 -18.90 0.66 -13.04
C LYS A 272 -18.79 -0.82 -12.69
N LYS A 273 -17.60 -1.40 -12.78
CA LYS A 273 -17.35 -2.81 -12.43
C LYS A 273 -17.50 -3.09 -10.93
N SER A 274 -17.18 -2.11 -10.08
CA SER A 274 -17.29 -2.26 -8.62
C SER A 274 -18.75 -2.25 -8.14
N LYS A 275 -19.67 -1.69 -8.92
CA LYS A 275 -21.09 -1.66 -8.60
C LYS A 275 -21.69 -3.04 -8.88
N PRO A 276 -22.30 -3.72 -7.88
CA PRO A 276 -22.90 -5.03 -8.10
C PRO A 276 -23.96 -4.91 -9.21
N PRO A 277 -23.98 -5.83 -10.19
CA PRO A 277 -24.91 -5.76 -11.30
C PRO A 277 -26.33 -5.80 -10.76
N LEU A 278 -27.09 -4.72 -11.01
CA LEU A 278 -28.51 -4.70 -10.70
C LEU A 278 -29.18 -5.83 -11.49
N PRO A 279 -29.93 -6.74 -10.83
CA PRO A 279 -30.57 -7.86 -11.52
C PRO A 279 -31.54 -7.32 -12.58
N GLY A 280 -31.22 -7.56 -13.86
CA GLY A 280 -32.05 -7.18 -15.01
C GLY A 280 -31.37 -6.34 -16.09
N HIS A 281 -30.14 -5.87 -15.89
CA HIS A 281 -29.43 -5.11 -16.93
C HIS A 281 -28.52 -6.05 -17.76
N LEU A 282 -29.00 -6.50 -18.90
CA LEU A 282 -28.17 -7.19 -19.91
C LEU A 282 -27.35 -6.12 -20.64
N GLU A 283 -26.06 -6.00 -20.34
CA GLU A 283 -25.14 -5.19 -21.15
C GLU A 283 -24.95 -5.89 -22.51
N LEU A 284 -25.46 -5.27 -23.57
CA LEU A 284 -25.18 -5.71 -24.93
C LEU A 284 -23.70 -5.42 -25.25
N PRO A 285 -22.96 -6.38 -25.82
CA PRO A 285 -21.61 -6.14 -26.30
C PRO A 285 -21.61 -4.99 -27.31
N VAL A 286 -20.84 -3.94 -27.02
CA VAL A 286 -20.62 -2.85 -27.98
C VAL A 286 -19.59 -3.36 -28.98
N GLU A 287 -20.02 -3.70 -30.19
CA GLU A 287 -19.11 -4.06 -31.29
C GLU A 287 -18.43 -2.78 -31.81
N GLU A 288 -17.13 -2.65 -31.58
CA GLU A 288 -16.30 -1.58 -32.11
C GLU A 288 -15.77 -2.00 -33.51
N ASP A 289 -16.50 -1.61 -34.56
CA ASP A 289 -16.10 -1.83 -35.95
C ASP A 289 -15.08 -0.74 -36.38
N ALA A 290 -13.81 -1.13 -36.50
CA ALA A 290 -12.65 -0.22 -36.43
C ALA A 290 -11.97 0.11 -37.78
N THR A 291 -12.66 0.09 -38.92
CA THR A 291 -11.99 0.16 -40.24
C THR A 291 -12.12 1.46 -41.03
N ASP A 292 -12.51 2.59 -40.42
CA ASP A 292 -12.53 3.88 -41.13
C ASP A 292 -12.12 5.05 -40.21
N TYR A 293 -10.82 5.30 -40.13
CA TYR A 293 -10.22 6.33 -39.26
C TYR A 293 -10.73 7.74 -39.56
N ASP A 294 -11.19 7.99 -40.79
CA ASP A 294 -11.60 9.32 -41.25
C ASP A 294 -13.11 9.58 -41.06
N LYS A 295 -13.91 8.51 -41.00
CA LYS A 295 -15.31 8.57 -40.57
C LYS A 295 -15.48 8.67 -39.05
N ASN A 296 -14.46 8.28 -38.28
CA ASN A 296 -14.55 8.18 -36.83
C ASN A 296 -14.08 9.43 -36.07
N ASN A 297 -13.69 10.53 -36.76
CA ASN A 297 -13.40 11.78 -36.07
C ASN A 297 -14.69 12.40 -35.50
N PRO A 298 -14.91 12.39 -34.17
CA PRO A 298 -16.16 12.85 -33.59
C PRO A 298 -16.34 14.37 -33.67
N TRP A 299 -15.26 15.10 -34.01
CA TRP A 299 -15.19 16.56 -34.10
C TRP A 299 -15.33 17.10 -35.52
N LYS A 300 -15.52 16.23 -36.51
CA LYS A 300 -15.74 16.62 -37.91
C LYS A 300 -16.93 17.56 -38.03
N GLY A 301 -16.72 18.72 -38.67
CA GLY A 301 -17.73 19.77 -38.84
C GLY A 301 -18.02 20.62 -37.59
N ILE A 302 -17.22 20.48 -36.52
CA ILE A 302 -17.35 21.30 -35.29
C ILE A 302 -16.10 22.14 -35.06
N PHE A 303 -14.92 21.58 -35.34
CA PHE A 303 -13.63 22.25 -35.27
C PHE A 303 -12.92 22.17 -36.63
N PRO A 304 -12.15 23.21 -37.02
CA PRO A 304 -11.31 23.18 -38.21
C PRO A 304 -10.43 21.92 -38.26
N SER A 305 -10.19 21.38 -39.46
CA SER A 305 -9.19 20.33 -39.73
C SER A 305 -7.84 20.80 -39.22
N SER A 306 -7.22 20.09 -38.27
CA SER A 306 -5.81 20.34 -37.91
C SER A 306 -4.87 20.20 -39.11
N ASP A 307 -5.31 19.46 -40.13
CA ASP A 307 -4.47 19.02 -41.24
C ASP A 307 -4.46 20.06 -42.39
N GLU A 308 -5.45 20.97 -42.43
CA GLU A 308 -5.55 22.00 -43.47
C GLU A 308 -4.64 23.21 -43.21
N GLU A 309 -4.26 23.48 -41.95
CA GLU A 309 -3.34 24.58 -41.62
C GLU A 309 -1.87 24.30 -42.01
N SER A 310 -1.55 23.10 -42.50
CA SER A 310 -0.18 22.70 -42.85
C SER A 310 0.16 22.74 -44.35
N MET A 311 -0.81 23.04 -45.23
CA MET A 311 -0.60 22.99 -46.68
C MET A 311 -0.30 24.34 -47.35
N ASP A 312 -0.30 25.44 -46.60
CA ASP A 312 -0.11 26.79 -47.18
C ASP A 312 1.35 27.29 -47.17
N ASP A 313 2.31 26.52 -46.62
CA ASP A 313 3.74 26.93 -46.55
C ASP A 313 4.66 26.20 -47.56
N ALA A 314 4.08 25.50 -48.53
CA ALA A 314 4.82 24.82 -49.61
C ALA A 314 4.54 25.40 -51.01
N SER A 315 3.96 26.60 -51.10
CA SER A 315 4.08 27.38 -52.32
C SER A 315 5.49 27.95 -52.36
N GLU A 316 6.43 27.16 -52.88
CA GLU A 316 7.71 27.63 -53.42
C GLU A 316 7.41 28.76 -54.40
N GLY A 317 7.38 29.98 -53.85
CA GLY A 317 7.45 31.22 -54.59
C GLY A 317 8.80 31.26 -55.27
N SER A 318 8.83 30.73 -56.50
CA SER A 318 9.58 31.26 -57.63
C SER A 318 10.12 32.66 -57.31
N ALA A 319 11.43 32.72 -57.08
CA ALA A 319 12.18 33.92 -56.72
C ALA A 319 12.32 34.93 -57.86
N GLU A 320 11.30 35.11 -58.70
CA GLU A 320 11.34 36.07 -59.79
C GLU A 320 10.08 36.94 -59.79
N ASP A 321 10.33 38.22 -59.51
CA ASP A 321 9.61 39.36 -60.07
C ASP A 321 8.34 39.84 -59.35
N PHE A 322 8.51 40.51 -58.20
CA PHE A 322 7.63 41.63 -57.86
C PHE A 322 8.34 42.67 -57.00
N ALA A 323 9.07 43.57 -57.67
CA ALA A 323 9.53 44.83 -57.13
C ALA A 323 8.32 45.76 -56.87
N LEU A 324 7.59 45.52 -55.76
CA LEU A 324 6.59 46.45 -55.27
C LEU A 324 7.22 47.37 -54.22
N ASN A 325 7.78 48.45 -54.76
CA ASN A 325 7.96 49.78 -54.21
C ASN A 325 7.26 50.05 -52.84
N THR A 326 7.91 49.69 -51.73
CA THR A 326 7.55 50.21 -50.41
C THR A 326 8.42 51.42 -50.12
N TYR A 327 7.82 52.58 -50.38
CA TYR A 327 8.28 53.90 -49.97
C TYR A 327 8.27 53.96 -48.43
N TYR A 328 9.32 53.44 -47.78
CA TYR A 328 9.58 53.67 -46.37
C TYR A 328 10.46 54.90 -46.21
N SER A 329 9.97 55.81 -45.38
CA SER A 329 10.60 57.04 -44.93
C SER A 329 11.92 56.73 -44.20
N GLU A 330 12.98 57.45 -44.52
CA GLU A 330 14.36 57.30 -44.00
C GLU A 330 14.51 57.69 -42.51
N ASP A 331 13.44 57.71 -41.71
CA ASP A 331 13.45 58.24 -40.33
C ASP A 331 13.28 57.17 -39.22
N ASP A 332 13.15 55.88 -39.55
CA ASP A 332 12.87 54.81 -38.58
C ASP A 332 14.06 53.86 -38.31
N GLU A 333 15.27 54.19 -38.76
CA GLU A 333 16.47 53.35 -38.51
C GLU A 333 17.01 53.49 -37.06
N ASP A 334 16.70 54.58 -36.35
CA ASP A 334 17.21 54.81 -34.99
C ASP A 334 16.46 53.99 -33.91
N LEU A 335 15.17 53.71 -34.10
CA LEU A 335 14.35 52.97 -33.12
C LEU A 335 14.68 51.48 -33.08
N GLN A 336 15.10 50.92 -34.22
CA GLN A 336 15.42 49.50 -34.31
C GLN A 336 16.77 49.18 -33.65
N GLU A 337 17.74 50.10 -33.73
CA GLU A 337 19.03 49.95 -33.05
C GLU A 337 18.94 50.20 -31.54
N GLU A 338 18.03 51.07 -31.09
CA GLU A 338 17.76 51.28 -29.66
C GLU A 338 17.09 50.06 -29.00
N LEU A 339 16.16 49.39 -29.70
CA LEU A 339 15.56 48.14 -29.23
C LEU A 339 16.58 46.98 -29.15
N PHE A 340 17.51 46.92 -30.09
CA PHE A 340 18.59 45.92 -30.10
C PHE A 340 19.61 46.17 -28.98
N ARG A 341 19.89 47.44 -28.65
CA ARG A 341 20.73 47.82 -27.50
C ARG A 341 20.04 47.56 -26.15
N MET A 342 18.71 47.66 -26.08
CA MET A 342 17.96 47.41 -24.85
C MET A 342 17.90 45.91 -24.50
N TYR A 343 17.83 45.03 -25.50
CA TYR A 343 17.83 43.57 -25.28
C TYR A 343 19.20 42.98 -24.90
N ASN A 344 20.30 43.60 -25.36
CA ASN A 344 21.66 43.15 -25.04
C ASN A 344 22.22 43.71 -23.72
N ARG A 345 21.48 44.54 -22.96
CA ARG A 345 21.91 45.10 -21.68
C ARG A 345 21.50 44.29 -20.44
N HIS A 346 20.76 43.21 -20.61
CA HIS A 346 20.29 42.36 -19.49
C HIS A 346 20.69 40.88 -19.59
N GLY A 347 21.71 40.55 -20.39
CA GLY A 347 22.29 39.21 -20.44
C GLY A 347 23.74 39.21 -19.95
N ALA A 348 23.99 38.45 -18.87
CA ALA A 348 25.29 38.19 -18.23
C ALA A 348 25.77 39.24 -17.20
N GLU A 349 25.50 38.96 -15.92
CA GLU A 349 26.46 38.99 -14.81
C GLU A 349 25.71 38.59 -13.52
N VAL A 350 25.89 37.34 -13.08
CA VAL A 350 25.54 36.93 -11.72
C VAL A 350 26.65 37.46 -10.80
N PRO A 351 26.38 38.30 -9.79
CA PRO A 351 27.42 38.85 -8.95
C PRO A 351 27.98 37.77 -8.01
N PRO A 352 29.28 37.79 -7.68
CA PRO A 352 29.82 36.99 -6.58
C PRO A 352 29.16 37.44 -5.27
N THR A 353 28.51 36.52 -4.58
CA THR A 353 27.96 36.72 -3.24
C THR A 353 29.08 37.12 -2.29
N MET A 354 29.14 38.41 -1.96
CA MET A 354 29.95 38.93 -0.85
C MET A 354 29.37 38.39 0.46
N TYR A 355 30.22 37.72 1.23
CA TYR A 355 30.01 37.45 2.65
C TYR A 355 29.85 38.78 3.39
N ALA A 356 28.63 39.11 3.77
CA ALA A 356 28.34 40.12 4.77
C ALA A 356 28.47 39.46 6.15
N ASP A 357 29.65 39.65 6.74
CA ASP A 357 29.88 39.57 8.18
C ASP A 357 28.85 40.47 8.90
N SER A 358 27.91 39.83 9.58
CA SER A 358 26.94 40.49 10.46
C SER A 358 27.11 39.90 11.86
N THR A 359 28.07 40.46 12.59
CA THR A 359 28.15 40.39 14.04
C THR A 359 26.89 41.02 14.63
N SER A 360 25.93 40.19 14.99
CA SER A 360 24.75 40.54 15.76
C SER A 360 24.93 40.03 17.17
N ASP A 361 25.49 40.90 18.03
CA ASP A 361 25.42 40.81 19.48
C ASP A 361 23.97 40.61 19.93
N SER A 362 23.70 39.48 20.56
CA SER A 362 22.51 39.28 21.39
C SER A 362 22.90 38.43 22.57
N ASP A 363 23.37 39.13 23.60
CA ASP A 363 23.44 38.67 24.98
C ASP A 363 22.16 37.93 25.38
N ASN A 364 22.26 36.63 25.70
CA ASN A 364 21.37 36.08 26.71
C ASN A 364 22.10 35.06 27.58
N ALA A 365 22.61 35.61 28.68
CA ALA A 365 23.11 34.88 29.82
C ALA A 365 21.97 34.04 30.44
N ASN A 366 22.15 32.72 30.50
CA ASN A 366 21.76 31.99 31.70
C ASN A 366 22.60 30.72 31.86
N GLY A 367 23.29 30.66 32.99
CA GLY A 367 24.34 29.69 33.25
C GLY A 367 23.86 28.32 33.72
N SER A 368 24.78 27.37 33.65
CA SER A 368 24.84 26.23 34.55
C SER A 368 26.26 25.66 34.50
N ALA A 369 27.09 26.14 35.41
CA ALA A 369 28.42 25.62 35.69
C ALA A 369 28.35 24.16 36.16
N ARG A 370 29.08 23.27 35.50
CA ARG A 370 29.61 22.04 36.11
C ARG A 370 31.03 21.79 35.59
N ASP A 371 31.98 22.18 36.42
CA ASP A 371 33.35 21.67 36.48
C ASP A 371 33.36 20.15 36.45
N TYR A 372 34.16 19.58 35.55
CA TYR A 372 34.95 18.39 35.84
C TYR A 372 36.30 18.55 35.14
N ASP A 373 37.29 18.92 35.96
CA ASP A 373 38.70 18.65 35.74
C ASP A 373 38.91 17.14 35.55
N ASP A 374 39.65 16.75 34.51
CA ASP A 374 40.60 15.64 34.68
C ASP A 374 41.75 15.78 33.68
N GLU A 375 42.88 16.23 34.23
CA GLU A 375 44.17 16.14 33.60
C GLU A 375 44.61 14.66 33.55
N ALA A 376 44.98 14.18 32.37
CA ALA A 376 45.89 13.04 32.26
C ALA A 376 46.84 13.25 31.10
N GLN A 377 47.98 13.83 31.45
CA GLN A 377 49.23 13.81 30.70
C GLN A 377 49.60 12.37 30.33
N SER A 378 49.94 12.12 29.06
CA SER A 378 50.93 11.09 28.74
C SER A 378 51.77 11.56 27.55
N ALA A 379 52.87 12.24 27.90
CA ALA A 379 54.02 12.37 27.05
C ALA A 379 54.66 10.99 26.85
N LEU A 380 54.80 10.57 25.59
CA LEU A 380 55.83 9.64 25.16
C LEU A 380 56.41 10.15 23.85
N ASP A 381 57.57 10.80 23.99
CA ASP A 381 58.65 10.79 23.01
C ASP A 381 59.00 9.33 22.68
N ASP A 382 59.24 9.02 21.40
CA ASP A 382 60.51 8.45 20.95
C ASP A 382 60.48 8.07 19.46
N ASP A 383 61.42 8.70 18.75
CA ASP A 383 62.29 8.13 17.74
C ASP A 383 61.78 7.76 16.33
N GLU A 384 62.10 8.70 15.43
CA GLU A 384 62.95 8.46 14.25
C GLU A 384 62.90 7.07 13.61
N ARG A 385 62.14 6.95 12.51
CA ARG A 385 62.68 6.23 11.35
C ARG A 385 62.23 6.80 10.02
N ASN A 386 63.04 7.76 9.60
CA ASN A 386 63.41 8.07 8.22
C ASN A 386 63.32 6.83 7.30
N GLY A 387 62.33 6.85 6.42
CA GLY A 387 62.08 5.81 5.42
C GLY A 387 61.24 6.38 4.28
N ASN A 388 61.66 7.54 3.76
CA ASN A 388 61.11 8.17 2.57
C ASN A 388 61.40 7.28 1.33
N HIS A 389 60.68 6.17 1.21
CA HIS A 389 60.64 5.34 0.02
C HIS A 389 59.53 5.89 -0.87
N VAL A 390 59.87 6.94 -1.62
CA VAL A 390 59.07 7.45 -2.74
C VAL A 390 59.01 6.34 -3.80
N PHE A 391 58.05 5.43 -3.66
CA PHE A 391 57.69 4.47 -4.69
C PHE A 391 56.82 5.25 -5.69
N LEU A 392 57.47 5.95 -6.63
CA LEU A 392 56.85 6.37 -7.89
C LEU A 392 56.58 5.11 -8.72
N GLY A 393 55.64 4.31 -8.23
CA GLY A 393 54.96 3.34 -9.05
C GLY A 393 54.00 4.16 -9.90
N ASP A 394 54.33 4.29 -11.17
CA ASP A 394 53.46 4.73 -12.25
C ASP A 394 52.31 3.69 -12.36
N SER A 395 51.49 3.61 -11.31
CA SER A 395 50.26 2.83 -11.34
C SER A 395 49.33 3.63 -12.21
N GLU A 396 49.32 3.29 -13.50
CA GLU A 396 48.23 3.59 -14.41
C GLU A 396 46.95 3.31 -13.63
N GLU A 397 46.30 4.36 -13.11
CA GLU A 397 44.96 4.28 -12.54
C GLU A 397 44.10 3.76 -13.68
N GLU A 398 43.87 2.45 -13.69
CA GLU A 398 42.93 1.82 -14.61
C GLU A 398 41.60 2.57 -14.43
N GLU A 399 41.26 3.38 -15.43
CA GLU A 399 40.02 4.14 -15.48
C GLU A 399 38.87 3.12 -15.43
N LEU A 400 38.31 2.91 -14.24
CA LEU A 400 37.27 1.93 -14.01
C LEU A 400 36.01 2.36 -14.78
N ASP A 401 35.59 1.55 -15.74
CA ASP A 401 34.37 1.76 -16.49
C ASP A 401 33.15 1.53 -15.57
N TYR A 402 32.40 2.60 -15.30
CA TYR A 402 31.15 2.53 -14.53
C TYR A 402 29.94 2.34 -15.45
N VAL A 403 29.07 1.40 -15.11
CA VAL A 403 27.85 1.08 -15.86
C VAL A 403 26.62 1.10 -14.97
N LEU A 404 25.43 1.15 -15.59
CA LEU A 404 24.18 1.06 -14.84
C LEU A 404 24.05 -0.33 -14.19
N PRO A 405 23.63 -0.40 -12.92
CA PRO A 405 23.42 -1.67 -12.24
C PRO A 405 22.34 -2.48 -12.98
N ARG A 406 22.52 -3.79 -12.97
CA ARG A 406 21.55 -4.75 -13.50
C ARG A 406 20.79 -5.42 -12.36
N TRP A 407 19.68 -6.06 -12.70
CA TRP A 407 18.89 -6.81 -11.73
C TRP A 407 19.75 -7.87 -11.03
N THR A 408 19.65 -7.93 -9.70
CA THR A 408 20.25 -8.98 -8.86
C THR A 408 19.18 -9.70 -8.05
N PRO A 409 19.34 -11.00 -7.76
CA PRO A 409 18.42 -11.74 -6.89
C PRO A 409 18.48 -11.22 -5.45
N PRO A 410 17.41 -11.39 -4.65
CA PRO A 410 17.42 -11.02 -3.23
C PRO A 410 18.54 -11.75 -2.47
N THR A 411 19.20 -11.05 -1.54
CA THR A 411 20.37 -11.57 -0.80
C THR A 411 20.06 -11.98 0.63
N VAL A 412 18.88 -11.65 1.16
CA VAL A 412 18.50 -11.90 2.54
C VAL A 412 17.35 -12.89 2.61
N GLU A 413 17.59 -14.01 3.30
CA GLU A 413 16.53 -14.95 3.68
C GLU A 413 15.74 -14.39 4.86
N ILE A 414 14.43 -14.25 4.68
CA ILE A 414 13.52 -13.85 5.76
C ILE A 414 12.83 -15.10 6.31
N ASP A 415 12.94 -15.33 7.62
CA ASP A 415 12.10 -16.31 8.29
C ASP A 415 10.67 -15.79 8.35
N ALA A 416 9.72 -16.54 7.79
CA ALA A 416 8.31 -16.17 7.80
C ALA A 416 7.72 -15.98 9.21
N ARG A 417 8.42 -16.46 10.25
CA ARG A 417 8.02 -16.35 11.65
C ARG A 417 8.53 -15.10 12.35
N SER A 418 9.54 -14.41 11.82
CA SER A 418 10.10 -13.22 12.48
C SER A 418 9.25 -11.97 12.28
N TYR A 419 8.37 -11.98 11.28
CA TYR A 419 7.44 -10.90 10.97
C TYR A 419 6.02 -11.43 10.91
N ASP A 420 5.03 -10.63 11.30
CA ASP A 420 3.62 -10.97 11.05
C ASP A 420 3.30 -10.70 9.57
N ILE A 421 3.75 -11.60 8.71
CA ILE A 421 3.68 -11.47 7.25
C ILE A 421 2.23 -11.35 6.77
N SER A 422 1.25 -11.86 7.51
CA SER A 422 -0.18 -11.79 7.18
C SER A 422 -0.67 -10.37 6.95
N GLU A 423 -0.14 -9.42 7.71
CA GLU A 423 -0.61 -8.03 7.74
C GLU A 423 0.29 -7.09 6.91
N MET A 424 1.46 -7.57 6.48
CA MET A 424 2.47 -6.73 5.84
C MET A 424 2.26 -6.61 4.33
N ASN A 425 2.49 -5.41 3.79
CA ASN A 425 2.41 -5.17 2.35
C ASN A 425 3.41 -6.08 1.61
N PRO A 426 3.00 -6.82 0.55
CA PRO A 426 3.91 -7.69 -0.21
C PRO A 426 5.13 -6.97 -0.80
N VAL A 427 5.03 -5.65 -1.04
CA VAL A 427 6.17 -4.84 -1.48
C VAL A 427 7.24 -4.73 -0.38
N HIS A 428 6.83 -4.62 0.89
CA HIS A 428 7.77 -4.53 2.01
C HIS A 428 8.52 -5.85 2.20
N ILE A 429 7.86 -6.99 2.01
CA ILE A 429 8.53 -8.31 2.04
C ILE A 429 9.65 -8.35 1.01
N LYS A 430 9.40 -7.88 -0.23
CA LYS A 430 10.41 -7.84 -1.29
C LYS A 430 11.59 -6.91 -0.95
N LEU A 431 11.34 -5.80 -0.26
CA LEU A 431 12.40 -4.89 0.19
C LEU A 431 13.23 -5.50 1.31
N LEU A 432 12.59 -6.15 2.29
CA LEU A 432 13.29 -6.85 3.37
C LEU A 432 14.19 -7.97 2.82
N GLN A 433 13.73 -8.72 1.80
CA GLN A 433 14.52 -9.80 1.16
C GLN A 433 15.75 -9.25 0.44
N ARG A 434 15.75 -7.95 0.15
CA ARG A 434 16.82 -7.22 -0.54
C ARG A 434 17.71 -6.43 0.41
N GLY A 435 17.58 -6.65 1.72
CA GLY A 435 18.46 -6.11 2.74
C GLY A 435 18.02 -4.80 3.37
N CYS A 436 16.84 -4.28 3.04
CA CYS A 436 16.25 -3.20 3.84
C CYS A 436 15.83 -3.75 5.22
N THR A 437 16.03 -2.98 6.29
CA THR A 437 15.43 -3.27 7.60
C THR A 437 14.03 -2.67 7.70
N TRP A 438 13.24 -3.14 8.67
CA TRP A 438 11.88 -2.65 8.86
C TRP A 438 11.88 -1.17 9.28
N GLU A 439 12.78 -0.79 10.17
CA GLU A 439 13.00 0.57 10.64
C GLU A 439 13.39 1.51 9.48
N MET A 440 14.23 1.03 8.55
CA MET A 440 14.59 1.78 7.35
C MET A 440 13.37 2.04 6.44
N LEU A 441 12.45 1.08 6.32
CA LEU A 441 11.19 1.27 5.56
C LEU A 441 10.22 2.25 6.23
N GLN A 442 10.32 2.43 7.55
CA GLN A 442 9.49 3.39 8.28
C GLN A 442 10.08 4.80 8.25
N ASN A 443 11.41 4.91 8.32
CA ASN A 443 12.12 6.17 8.40
C ASN A 443 12.33 6.83 7.04
N TYR A 444 12.46 6.03 5.98
CA TYR A 444 12.67 6.51 4.62
C TYR A 444 11.51 6.07 3.73
N ASP A 445 11.07 6.95 2.83
CA ASP A 445 10.06 6.60 1.81
C ASP A 445 10.72 5.72 0.73
N ILE A 446 10.87 4.44 1.05
CA ILE A 446 11.51 3.43 0.20
C ILE A 446 10.44 2.68 -0.60
N SER A 447 10.64 2.63 -1.92
CA SER A 447 9.81 1.85 -2.83
C SER A 447 10.66 0.89 -3.65
N TYR A 448 10.05 -0.22 -4.08
CA TYR A 448 10.68 -1.21 -4.95
C TYR A 448 10.03 -1.23 -6.33
N SER A 449 10.87 -1.17 -7.37
CA SER A 449 10.47 -1.42 -8.74
C SER A 449 11.37 -2.49 -9.35
N HIS A 450 10.77 -3.54 -9.89
CA HIS A 450 11.53 -4.64 -10.50
C HIS A 450 12.53 -4.16 -11.58
N ARG A 451 12.15 -3.15 -12.36
CA ARG A 451 12.95 -2.58 -13.46
C ARG A 451 13.98 -1.54 -13.00
N LEU A 452 13.72 -0.85 -11.90
CA LEU A 452 14.55 0.30 -11.47
C LEU A 452 15.31 0.04 -10.17
N GLY A 453 15.03 -1.07 -9.48
CA GLY A 453 15.61 -1.40 -8.19
C GLY A 453 14.88 -0.76 -7.01
N ILE A 454 15.63 -0.54 -5.94
CA ILE A 454 15.24 0.13 -4.71
C ILE A 454 15.37 1.64 -4.92
N ILE A 455 14.31 2.37 -4.63
CA ILE A 455 14.20 3.81 -4.83
C ILE A 455 13.88 4.45 -3.49
N VAL A 456 14.71 5.40 -3.06
CA VAL A 456 14.50 6.18 -1.83
C VAL A 456 14.12 7.60 -2.22
N SER A 457 13.00 8.11 -1.68
CA SER A 457 12.61 9.52 -1.84
C SER A 457 13.21 10.37 -0.71
N LEU A 458 13.96 11.43 -1.05
CA LEU A 458 14.61 12.34 -0.08
C LEU A 458 14.25 13.80 -0.38
N HIS A 459 14.08 14.62 0.66
CA HIS A 459 13.84 16.06 0.50
C HIS A 459 15.06 16.80 -0.01
N SER A 460 16.26 16.43 0.45
CA SER A 460 17.53 17.01 0.07
C SER A 460 18.57 15.92 -0.22
N LEU A 461 19.49 16.19 -1.14
CA LEU A 461 20.68 15.35 -1.37
C LEU A 461 21.88 15.81 -0.51
N ASP A 462 21.78 16.97 0.15
CA ASP A 462 22.87 17.53 0.94
C ASP A 462 22.85 17.09 2.39
N GLN A 463 21.65 16.90 2.96
CA GLN A 463 21.43 16.56 4.36
C GLN A 463 20.27 15.57 4.51
N LEU A 464 20.47 14.55 5.35
CA LEU A 464 19.47 13.52 5.64
C LEU A 464 18.30 14.07 6.48
N TYR A 465 18.62 14.94 7.44
CA TYR A 465 17.68 15.67 8.29
C TYR A 465 17.82 17.16 8.01
N ALA A 466 17.31 17.62 6.87
CA ALA A 466 17.03 19.05 6.76
C ALA A 466 15.98 19.37 7.85
N SER A 467 16.34 20.20 8.83
CA SER A 467 15.47 20.58 9.93
C SER A 467 14.15 21.12 9.38
N ASP A 468 13.03 20.53 9.80
CA ASP A 468 11.69 21.02 9.46
C ASP A 468 11.47 22.48 9.91
N ASP A 469 12.31 22.97 10.83
CA ASP A 469 12.26 24.32 11.41
C ASP A 469 12.70 25.44 10.45
N ASP A 470 13.38 25.14 9.34
CA ASP A 470 13.80 26.18 8.37
C ASP A 470 12.80 26.39 7.21
N ASN A 471 11.68 25.65 7.20
CA ASN A 471 10.69 25.72 6.13
C ASN A 471 9.53 26.66 6.52
N ASP A 472 9.85 27.95 6.64
CA ASP A 472 8.89 29.05 6.87
C ASP A 472 7.96 29.25 5.67
N GLY A 473 6.99 28.35 5.49
CA GLY A 473 5.77 28.57 4.72
C GLY A 473 5.87 28.48 3.19
N ASP A 474 5.07 27.58 2.63
CA ASP A 474 4.66 27.52 1.22
C ASP A 474 5.64 26.93 0.18
N SER A 475 6.76 26.33 0.62
CA SER A 475 7.58 25.48 -0.28
C SER A 475 6.82 24.20 -0.63
N GLN A 476 6.10 24.27 -1.74
CA GLN A 476 5.35 23.22 -2.41
C GLN A 476 6.06 21.85 -2.36
N VAL A 477 5.48 20.91 -1.62
CA VAL A 477 5.96 19.55 -1.25
C VAL A 477 6.23 18.62 -2.46
N ASP A 478 6.00 19.07 -3.70
CA ASP A 478 6.01 18.21 -4.88
C ASP A 478 7.41 17.79 -5.37
N GLY A 479 8.48 18.20 -4.67
CA GLY A 479 9.87 18.20 -5.16
C GLY A 479 10.82 17.10 -4.68
N MET A 480 10.38 15.97 -4.10
CA MET A 480 11.32 14.99 -3.52
C MET A 480 12.32 14.42 -4.55
N ASN A 481 13.60 14.41 -4.21
CA ASN A 481 14.66 13.73 -4.96
C ASN A 481 14.46 12.21 -4.88
N ARG A 482 14.88 11.46 -5.90
CA ARG A 482 14.85 9.99 -5.90
C ARG A 482 16.25 9.45 -6.08
N VAL A 483 16.67 8.61 -5.15
CA VAL A 483 17.96 7.93 -5.19
C VAL A 483 17.73 6.46 -5.53
N PHE A 484 18.36 5.98 -6.60
CA PHE A 484 18.26 4.60 -7.07
C PHE A 484 19.50 3.82 -6.60
N LEU A 485 19.30 2.91 -5.66
CA LEU A 485 20.37 2.22 -4.90
C LEU A 485 20.77 0.85 -5.51
N GLY A 486 20.25 0.52 -6.69
CA GLY A 486 20.39 -0.83 -7.25
C GLY A 486 19.32 -1.79 -6.71
N TRP A 487 19.61 -3.10 -6.66
CA TRP A 487 18.61 -4.12 -6.35
C TRP A 487 18.76 -4.77 -4.98
N ASN A 488 19.90 -4.63 -4.32
CA ASN A 488 20.12 -5.09 -2.95
C ASN A 488 20.89 -4.04 -2.17
N ILE A 489 20.61 -3.96 -0.87
CA ILE A 489 21.31 -3.12 0.10
C ILE A 489 22.03 -4.05 1.07
N THR A 490 23.23 -3.65 1.47
CA THR A 490 23.98 -4.36 2.53
C THR A 490 24.21 -3.40 3.69
N LEU A 491 23.48 -3.61 4.78
CA LEU A 491 23.61 -2.82 6.00
C LEU A 491 24.68 -3.41 6.93
N GLU A 492 25.34 -2.54 7.68
CA GLU A 492 26.20 -2.96 8.78
C GLU A 492 25.36 -3.54 9.91
N ARG A 493 25.91 -4.49 10.68
CA ARG A 493 25.16 -5.18 11.76
C ARG A 493 24.59 -4.27 12.84
N HIS A 494 25.09 -3.04 12.94
CA HIS A 494 24.69 -2.04 13.93
C HIS A 494 23.76 -0.97 13.34
N ASP A 495 23.58 -0.95 12.01
CA ASP A 495 22.77 0.04 11.29
C ASP A 495 21.35 -0.49 11.11
N LEU A 496 20.60 -0.55 12.22
CA LEU A 496 19.27 -1.14 12.24
C LEU A 496 18.23 -0.25 11.53
N ASP A 497 18.40 1.06 11.56
CA ASP A 497 17.51 2.03 10.92
C ASP A 497 17.95 2.46 9.52
N GLY A 498 19.17 2.11 9.10
CA GLY A 498 19.73 2.46 7.80
C GLY A 498 20.26 3.90 7.72
N GLU A 499 20.36 4.61 8.85
CA GLU A 499 20.88 5.98 8.90
C GLU A 499 22.36 6.05 8.48
N SER A 500 23.19 5.12 8.97
CA SER A 500 24.61 5.10 8.63
C SER A 500 24.81 4.80 7.15
N TYR A 501 24.04 3.86 6.60
CA TYR A 501 24.05 3.52 5.19
C TYR A 501 23.63 4.70 4.32
N MET A 502 22.51 5.37 4.63
CA MET A 502 22.04 6.51 3.84
C MET A 502 23.00 7.69 3.92
N SER A 503 23.62 7.94 5.08
CA SER A 503 24.66 8.96 5.23
C SER A 503 25.87 8.68 4.32
N LYS A 504 26.35 7.42 4.30
CA LYS A 504 27.44 6.98 3.41
C LYS A 504 27.07 7.11 1.93
N VAL A 505 25.81 6.85 1.56
CA VAL A 505 25.33 7.03 0.18
C VAL A 505 25.40 8.49 -0.25
N LEU A 506 24.97 9.43 0.62
CA LEU A 506 25.02 10.86 0.33
C LEU A 506 26.46 11.39 0.32
N GLU A 507 27.32 10.89 1.19
CA GLU A 507 28.76 11.20 1.21
C GLU A 507 29.46 10.69 -0.06
N ASP A 508 29.20 9.45 -0.47
CA ASP A 508 29.74 8.88 -1.72
C ASP A 508 29.29 9.67 -2.96
N MET A 509 28.07 10.20 -2.97
CA MET A 509 27.59 11.06 -4.06
C MET A 509 28.40 12.37 -4.17
N LYS A 510 28.90 12.89 -3.05
CA LYS A 510 29.73 14.10 -2.99
C LYS A 510 31.19 13.81 -3.31
N GLU A 511 31.73 12.72 -2.76
CA GLU A 511 33.15 12.34 -2.90
C GLU A 511 33.45 11.69 -4.25
N ASN A 512 32.52 10.90 -4.79
CA ASN A 512 32.72 10.10 -5.99
C ASN A 512 31.63 10.35 -7.05
N PRO A 513 31.50 11.59 -7.59
CA PRO A 513 30.42 11.94 -8.52
C PRO A 513 30.44 11.11 -9.82
N ALA A 514 31.59 10.55 -10.21
CA ALA A 514 31.71 9.63 -11.34
C ALA A 514 30.90 8.34 -11.17
N ARG A 515 30.61 7.94 -9.92
CA ARG A 515 29.75 6.79 -9.59
C ARG A 515 28.26 7.10 -9.67
N TRP A 516 27.86 8.33 -10.03
CA TRP A 516 26.48 8.78 -9.94
C TRP A 516 26.01 9.48 -11.22
N ILE A 517 24.81 9.12 -11.68
CA ILE A 517 24.12 9.86 -12.75
C ILE A 517 23.00 10.68 -12.13
N LEU A 518 23.19 12.00 -12.08
CA LEU A 518 22.20 12.96 -11.63
C LEU A 518 21.41 13.51 -12.83
N ARG A 519 20.08 13.37 -12.82
CA ARG A 519 19.19 13.91 -13.85
C ARG A 519 18.07 14.74 -13.24
N PRO A 520 17.86 15.99 -13.69
CA PRO A 520 16.67 16.74 -13.29
C PRO A 520 15.38 15.98 -13.66
N ARG A 521 14.44 15.89 -12.73
CA ARG A 521 13.18 15.21 -12.96
C ARG A 521 12.27 16.07 -13.82
N ARG A 522 11.77 15.49 -14.93
CA ARG A 522 10.86 16.20 -15.84
C ARG A 522 9.54 16.53 -15.13
N GLY A 523 9.15 17.79 -15.18
CA GLY A 523 7.87 18.27 -14.64
C GLY A 523 7.87 18.57 -13.15
N VAL A 524 9.00 18.36 -12.44
CA VAL A 524 9.10 18.66 -11.01
C VAL A 524 10.28 19.60 -10.80
N ARG A 525 9.99 20.85 -10.40
CA ARG A 525 11.02 21.87 -10.22
C ARG A 525 11.91 21.51 -9.02
N GLY A 526 13.22 21.48 -9.23
CA GLY A 526 14.21 21.23 -8.16
C GLY A 526 14.44 19.76 -7.81
N ALA A 527 13.59 18.83 -8.26
CA ALA A 527 13.79 17.41 -7.99
C ALA A 527 14.83 16.79 -8.93
N VAL A 528 15.68 15.93 -8.37
CA VAL A 528 16.73 15.18 -9.07
C VAL A 528 16.51 13.68 -8.92
N ASP A 529 16.76 12.96 -10.00
CA ASP A 529 16.90 11.50 -10.02
C ASP A 529 18.40 11.15 -9.99
N ALA A 530 18.87 10.58 -8.88
CA ALA A 530 20.26 10.18 -8.66
C ALA A 530 20.41 8.66 -8.78
N ARG A 531 21.14 8.18 -9.78
CA ARG A 531 21.34 6.74 -10.02
C ARG A 531 22.77 6.32 -9.71
N GLN A 532 22.94 5.37 -8.80
CA GLN A 532 24.25 4.79 -8.53
C GLN A 532 24.70 3.91 -9.69
N LEU A 533 25.97 4.04 -10.08
CA LEU A 533 26.66 3.20 -11.04
C LEU A 533 27.52 2.17 -10.31
N VAL A 534 27.73 1.04 -10.97
CA VAL A 534 28.57 -0.05 -10.50
C VAL A 534 29.73 -0.26 -11.47
N PRO A 535 30.92 -0.66 -11.00
CA PRO A 535 32.01 -1.08 -11.87
C PRO A 535 31.56 -2.16 -12.87
N ALA A 536 32.01 -2.06 -14.12
CA ALA A 536 31.59 -2.96 -15.19
C ALA A 536 31.96 -4.43 -14.95
N ASP A 537 33.05 -4.68 -14.22
CA ASP A 537 33.53 -6.00 -13.83
C ASP A 537 32.71 -6.64 -12.70
N GLU A 538 31.98 -5.86 -11.91
CA GLU A 538 31.07 -6.35 -10.86
C GLU A 538 29.69 -6.77 -11.41
N VAL A 539 29.36 -6.43 -12.66
CA VAL A 539 28.05 -6.73 -13.24
C VAL A 539 27.94 -8.20 -13.64
N ILE A 540 27.23 -8.98 -12.82
CA ILE A 540 26.88 -10.37 -13.10
C ILE A 540 25.62 -10.44 -13.98
N GLU A 541 25.68 -11.19 -15.08
CA GLU A 541 24.51 -11.47 -15.93
C GLU A 541 23.71 -12.66 -15.41
N TYR A 542 22.49 -12.40 -14.94
CA TYR A 542 21.55 -13.45 -14.54
C TYR A 542 20.67 -13.88 -15.71
N GLN A 543 20.42 -15.19 -15.84
CA GLN A 543 19.64 -15.76 -16.94
C GLN A 543 18.13 -15.48 -16.83
N SER A 544 17.64 -15.19 -15.64
CA SER A 544 16.25 -14.86 -15.37
C SER A 544 16.16 -13.73 -14.36
N THR A 545 15.23 -12.81 -14.60
CA THR A 545 14.84 -11.79 -13.64
C THR A 545 13.60 -12.20 -12.85
N ASP A 546 13.04 -13.39 -13.08
CA ASP A 546 11.83 -13.81 -12.38
C ASP A 546 12.13 -14.19 -10.92
N THR A 547 11.86 -13.25 -10.00
CA THR A 547 12.05 -13.42 -8.55
C THR A 547 11.29 -14.62 -7.97
N GLU A 548 10.19 -15.07 -8.57
CA GLU A 548 9.41 -16.20 -8.03
C GLU A 548 10.13 -17.53 -8.26
N VAL A 549 10.82 -17.66 -9.39
CA VAL A 549 11.63 -18.86 -9.72
C VAL A 549 12.79 -19.06 -8.71
N TRP A 550 13.28 -17.99 -8.09
CA TRP A 550 14.38 -18.06 -7.13
C TRP A 550 13.95 -18.49 -5.72
N LEU A 551 12.70 -18.22 -5.32
CA LEU A 551 12.21 -18.61 -3.98
C LEU A 551 11.84 -20.09 -3.90
N ASP A 552 11.49 -20.70 -5.04
CA ASP A 552 11.11 -22.11 -5.14
C ASP A 552 12.28 -23.04 -5.51
N ALA A 553 13.43 -22.49 -5.92
CA ALA A 553 14.62 -23.27 -6.20
C ALA A 553 15.20 -23.80 -4.87
N GLU A 554 15.11 -25.11 -4.65
CA GLU A 554 15.81 -25.76 -3.54
C GLU A 554 17.31 -25.43 -3.66
N PRO A 555 18.01 -25.15 -2.54
CA PRO A 555 19.41 -24.71 -2.56
C PRO A 555 20.39 -25.74 -3.15
N GLU A 556 19.93 -26.92 -3.57
CA GLU A 556 20.73 -27.92 -4.29
C GLU A 556 20.82 -27.66 -5.81
N ASP A 557 19.98 -26.78 -6.37
CA ASP A 557 19.88 -26.52 -7.83
C ASP A 557 20.48 -25.16 -8.28
N LEU A 558 21.05 -24.37 -7.36
CA LEU A 558 21.76 -23.09 -7.62
C LEU A 558 23.27 -23.27 -7.49
#